data_AF-A0A7Y3UXS5-F1
#
_entry.id   AF-A0A7Y3UXS5-F1
#
_cell.length_a   1.000
_cell.length_b   1.000
_cell.length_c   1.000
_cell.angle_alpha   90.00
_cell.angle_beta   90.00
_cell.angle_gamma   90.00
#
_symmetry.space_group_name_H-M   'P 1'
#
loop_
_entity.id
_entity.type
_entity.pdbx_description
1 polymer ?
#
loop_
_entity_poly.entity_id
_entity_poly.type
_entity_poly.pdbx_seq_one_letter_code
_entity_poly.pdbx_strand_id
1 'polypeptide(L)'
;MTTNTPPTSGVQLIEVAPELAGQRIDNFLITALKGVPKTLVYRILRKGEVRVNKGRVKPEYKIQAGDIVRVPPVRLPERDEPAPVAQGLLQRLEAAIVYEDKALIVMNKPAGIAVHGGSGLSFGVIEALRQLRPDAKELELVHRLDRDTSGLLMIAKKRSMLRHLHAALRGDGVDKRYMALVRGHWPTSKKQVNAPLLKSNLRSGERMVEVSDEGKEALTLFRVLRRFGEFATIVEARPITGRTHQIRVHTLHAGHMIAGDSKYGDEDFSREIRELGGKRLFLHAYALTVPLPDGGELKLEAPVDEVWAKTIERLSAS
;
A
#
# COMPACT_ATOMS: atom_id res chain seq x y z
N MET A 1 -11.96 37.82 18.88
CA MET A 1 -12.54 37.80 17.53
C MET A 1 -11.62 36.97 16.64
N THR A 2 -12.01 35.75 16.29
CA THR A 2 -11.18 34.84 15.49
C THR A 2 -11.39 35.16 14.01
N THR A 3 -10.41 35.81 13.40
CA THR A 3 -10.41 36.08 11.96
C THR A 3 -10.31 34.75 11.20
N ASN A 4 -11.33 34.50 10.38
CA ASN A 4 -11.42 33.32 9.53
C ASN A 4 -10.72 33.66 8.21
N THR A 5 -9.43 33.36 8.09
CA THR A 5 -8.67 33.69 6.87
C THR A 5 -8.85 32.58 5.81
N PRO A 6 -9.44 32.88 4.64
CA PRO A 6 -9.58 31.93 3.53
C PRO A 6 -8.24 31.54 2.91
N PRO A 7 -8.16 30.46 2.09
CA PRO A 7 -6.95 30.09 1.35
C PRO A 7 -6.41 31.27 0.53
N THR A 8 -5.10 31.46 0.61
CA THR A 8 -4.46 32.74 0.32
C THR A 8 -3.99 32.82 -1.12
N SER A 9 -4.47 33.83 -1.87
CA SER A 9 -4.17 34.02 -3.28
C SER A 9 -2.78 34.63 -3.55
N GLY A 10 -2.10 35.14 -2.52
CA GLY A 10 -0.79 35.78 -2.59
C GLY A 10 0.18 35.34 -1.47
N VAL A 11 1.43 35.80 -1.56
CA VAL A 11 2.44 35.58 -0.52
C VAL A 11 2.04 36.34 0.75
N GLN A 12 2.13 35.67 1.91
CA GLN A 12 1.88 36.29 3.20
C GLN A 12 3.17 36.38 4.01
N LEU A 13 3.31 37.47 4.76
CA LEU A 13 4.31 37.63 5.80
C LEU A 13 3.55 37.71 7.12
N ILE A 14 3.77 36.73 7.98
CA ILE A 14 3.11 36.64 9.29
C ILE A 14 4.17 36.88 10.35
N GLU A 15 4.03 37.99 11.07
CA GLU A 15 4.84 38.23 12.26
C GLU A 15 4.29 37.39 13.42
N VAL A 16 5.18 36.68 14.11
CA VAL A 16 4.81 35.77 15.20
C VAL A 16 4.62 36.57 16.48
N ALA A 17 3.39 36.62 16.97
CA ALA A 17 3.06 37.24 18.25
C ALA A 17 3.69 36.46 19.43
N PRO A 18 3.99 37.12 20.57
CA PRO A 18 4.63 36.49 21.73
C PRO A 18 3.91 35.24 22.25
N GLU A 19 2.59 35.23 22.23
CA GLU A 19 1.73 34.12 22.67
C GLU A 19 1.81 32.88 21.76
N LEU A 20 2.35 33.04 20.55
CA LEU A 20 2.55 31.97 19.59
C LEU A 20 3.97 31.40 19.63
N ALA A 21 4.89 32.01 20.38
CA ALA A 21 6.27 31.57 20.48
C ALA A 21 6.40 30.17 21.11
N GLY A 22 7.43 29.43 20.71
CA GLY A 22 7.75 28.10 21.22
C GLY A 22 7.02 26.94 20.53
N GLN A 23 5.98 27.21 19.74
CA GLN A 23 5.32 26.17 18.95
C GLN A 23 6.15 25.77 17.72
N ARG A 24 5.98 24.53 17.26
CA ARG A 24 6.59 24.08 16.00
C ARG A 24 5.95 24.79 14.79
N ILE A 25 6.75 25.12 13.79
CA ILE A 25 6.31 25.80 12.57
C ILE A 25 5.24 24.99 11.82
N ASP A 26 5.30 23.66 11.83
CA ASP A 26 4.27 22.83 11.21
C ASP A 26 2.91 22.99 11.89
N ASN A 27 2.86 22.95 13.22
CA ASN A 27 1.64 23.18 14.00
C ASN A 27 1.10 24.60 13.83
N PHE A 28 2.00 25.60 13.81
CA PHE A 28 1.64 26.99 13.53
C PHE A 28 0.95 27.10 12.16
N LEU A 29 1.57 26.55 11.12
CA LEU A 29 1.03 26.62 9.75
C LEU A 29 -0.27 25.82 9.59
N ILE A 30 -0.42 24.67 10.25
CA ILE A 30 -1.67 23.90 10.23
C ILE A 30 -2.81 24.72 10.83
N THR A 31 -2.51 25.52 11.86
CA THR A 31 -3.50 26.38 12.52
C THR A 31 -3.80 27.64 11.70
N ALA A 32 -2.76 28.27 11.14
CA ALA A 32 -2.87 29.48 10.34
C ALA A 32 -3.51 29.22 8.96
N LEU A 33 -3.25 28.06 8.36
CA LEU A 33 -3.75 27.65 7.05
C LEU A 33 -4.93 26.69 7.18
N LYS A 34 -6.01 27.15 7.80
CA LYS A 34 -7.23 26.34 7.96
C LYS A 34 -7.73 25.84 6.61
N GLY A 35 -8.06 24.55 6.54
CA GLY A 35 -8.53 23.89 5.31
C GLY A 35 -7.40 23.38 4.40
N VAL A 36 -6.13 23.74 4.66
CA VAL A 36 -4.99 23.21 3.92
C VAL A 36 -4.62 21.80 4.43
N PRO A 37 -4.56 20.78 3.56
CA PRO A 37 -4.15 19.43 3.97
C PRO A 37 -2.75 19.44 4.62
N LYS A 38 -2.57 18.68 5.71
CA LYS A 38 -1.25 18.57 6.38
C LYS A 38 -0.13 18.18 5.41
N THR A 39 -0.42 17.28 4.47
CA THR A 39 0.53 16.85 3.43
C THR A 39 1.02 18.01 2.56
N LEU A 40 0.15 18.99 2.27
CA LEU A 40 0.51 20.21 1.56
C LEU A 40 1.40 21.10 2.42
N VAL A 41 1.09 21.28 3.70
CA VAL A 41 1.95 22.02 4.67
C VAL A 41 3.36 21.41 4.73
N TYR A 42 3.47 20.09 4.87
CA TYR A 42 4.77 19.42 4.87
C TYR A 42 5.48 19.54 3.51
N ARG A 43 4.74 19.55 2.39
CA ARG A 43 5.31 19.72 1.05
C ARG A 43 5.93 21.11 0.86
N ILE A 44 5.22 22.18 1.24
CA ILE A 44 5.72 23.56 1.09
C ILE A 44 6.89 23.86 2.02
N LEU A 45 6.91 23.30 3.24
CA LEU A 45 8.07 23.34 4.13
C LEU A 45 9.27 22.58 3.54
N ARG A 46 9.05 21.34 3.08
CA ARG A 46 10.10 20.52 2.48
C ARG A 46 10.66 21.12 1.20
N LYS A 47 9.86 21.76 0.36
CA LYS A 47 10.35 22.50 -0.82
C LYS A 47 11.03 23.82 -0.46
N GLY A 48 10.89 24.28 0.79
CA GLY A 48 11.44 25.55 1.24
C GLY A 48 10.64 26.75 0.70
N GLU A 49 9.38 26.57 0.36
CA GLU A 49 8.52 27.68 -0.07
C GLU A 49 8.09 28.53 1.14
N VAL A 50 8.03 27.91 2.33
CA VAL A 50 7.94 28.60 3.62
C VAL A 50 9.33 29.00 4.11
N ARG A 51 9.46 30.25 4.59
CA ARG A 51 10.70 30.80 5.16
C ARG A 51 10.41 31.46 6.51
N VAL A 52 11.36 31.41 7.43
CA VAL A 52 11.35 32.20 8.67
C VAL A 52 12.56 33.12 8.61
N ASN A 53 12.35 34.43 8.76
CA ASN A 53 13.41 35.45 8.68
C ASN A 53 14.29 35.28 7.42
N LYS A 54 13.64 35.04 6.27
CA LYS A 54 14.26 34.76 4.95
C LYS A 54 15.03 33.42 4.85
N GLY A 55 15.18 32.66 5.94
CA GLY A 55 15.84 31.35 5.97
C GLY A 55 14.91 30.15 5.79
N ARG A 56 15.44 29.04 5.28
CA ARG A 56 14.73 27.75 5.22
C ARG A 56 14.68 27.11 6.60
N VAL A 57 13.52 26.59 7.00
CA VAL A 57 13.35 25.88 8.27
C VAL A 57 12.85 24.46 8.06
N LYS A 58 13.15 23.58 9.03
CA LYS A 58 12.57 22.24 9.10
C LYS A 58 11.21 22.28 9.83
N PRO A 59 10.31 21.30 9.65
CA PRO A 59 9.01 21.26 10.34
C PRO A 59 9.10 21.34 11.87
N GLU A 60 10.22 20.89 12.45
CA GLU A 60 10.48 20.88 13.89
C GLU A 60 10.88 22.25 14.45
N TYR A 61 11.15 23.24 13.59
CA TYR A 61 11.60 24.57 14.00
C TYR A 61 10.59 25.22 14.95
N LYS A 62 11.06 25.70 16.10
CA LYS A 62 10.23 26.39 17.10
C LYS A 62 10.26 27.88 16.82
N ILE A 63 9.11 28.45 16.46
CA ILE A 63 9.00 29.87 16.14
C ILE A 63 9.22 30.73 17.40
N GLN A 64 9.82 31.90 17.22
CA GLN A 64 10.08 32.88 18.28
C GLN A 64 9.17 34.10 18.10
N ALA A 65 8.96 34.86 19.17
CA ALA A 65 8.28 36.14 19.09
C ALA A 65 9.04 37.09 18.14
N GLY A 66 8.33 37.75 17.22
CA GLY A 66 8.91 38.65 16.22
C GLY A 66 9.46 37.94 14.97
N ASP A 67 9.41 36.61 14.89
CA ASP A 67 9.75 35.90 13.65
C ASP A 67 8.83 36.34 12.51
N ILE A 68 9.42 36.59 11.33
CA ILE A 68 8.65 36.84 10.11
C ILE A 68 8.55 35.54 9.31
N VAL A 69 7.38 34.92 9.37
CA VAL A 69 7.05 33.71 8.63
C VAL A 69 6.48 34.08 7.26
N ARG A 70 7.26 33.82 6.21
CA ARG A 70 6.80 33.96 4.82
C ARG A 70 6.08 32.69 4.38
N VAL A 71 4.80 32.78 4.09
CA VAL A 71 3.97 31.69 3.57
C VAL A 71 3.70 31.90 2.07
N PRO A 72 3.94 30.91 1.20
CA PRO A 72 3.62 31.03 -0.22
C PRO A 72 2.10 31.06 -0.43
N PRO A 73 1.61 31.54 -1.60
CA PRO A 73 0.21 31.39 -1.96
C PRO A 73 -0.18 29.90 -1.95
N VAL A 74 -1.17 29.54 -1.14
CA VAL A 74 -1.67 28.18 -1.08
C VAL A 74 -2.96 28.10 -1.87
N ARG A 75 -2.82 27.85 -3.16
CA ARG A 75 -3.95 27.43 -3.99
C ARG A 75 -4.25 25.99 -3.64
N LEU A 76 -5.36 25.78 -2.95
CA LEU A 76 -6.00 24.48 -2.99
C LEU A 76 -6.37 24.26 -4.45
N PRO A 77 -5.90 23.17 -5.11
CA PRO A 77 -6.55 22.80 -6.35
C PRO A 77 -8.05 22.73 -6.04
N GLU A 78 -8.88 23.28 -6.92
CA GLU A 78 -10.29 22.90 -6.94
C GLU A 78 -10.32 21.38 -6.82
N ARG A 79 -11.20 20.84 -5.97
CA ARG A 79 -11.40 19.40 -5.94
C ARG A 79 -11.93 19.08 -7.34
N ASP A 80 -11.05 18.74 -8.27
CA ASP A 80 -11.42 18.08 -9.49
C ASP A 80 -12.30 16.92 -9.02
N GLU A 81 -13.54 16.88 -9.50
CA GLU A 81 -14.36 15.71 -9.28
C GLU A 81 -13.51 14.51 -9.69
N PRO A 82 -13.36 13.49 -8.82
CA PRO A 82 -12.51 12.37 -9.14
C PRO A 82 -12.94 11.85 -10.51
N ALA A 83 -11.99 11.76 -11.45
CA ALA A 83 -12.29 11.31 -12.80
C ALA A 83 -13.17 10.04 -12.72
N PRO A 84 -14.31 10.00 -13.44
CA PRO A 84 -15.24 8.90 -13.32
C PRO A 84 -14.52 7.59 -13.65
N VAL A 85 -14.59 6.63 -12.73
CA VAL A 85 -14.05 5.30 -12.97
C VAL A 85 -14.99 4.59 -13.95
N ALA A 86 -14.44 3.88 -14.94
CA ALA A 86 -15.24 3.16 -15.91
C ALA A 86 -16.24 2.21 -15.23
N GLN A 87 -17.51 2.24 -15.64
CA GLN A 87 -18.59 1.50 -14.97
C GLN A 87 -18.32 0.00 -14.86
N GLY A 88 -17.74 -0.62 -15.90
CA GLY A 88 -17.37 -2.04 -15.87
C GLY A 88 -16.31 -2.37 -14.81
N LEU A 89 -15.39 -1.44 -14.52
CA LEU A 89 -14.42 -1.62 -13.44
C LEU A 89 -15.08 -1.49 -12.06
N LEU A 90 -16.01 -0.55 -11.90
CA LEU A 90 -16.79 -0.42 -10.67
C LEU A 90 -17.58 -1.71 -10.37
N GLN A 91 -18.31 -2.24 -11.35
CA GLN A 91 -19.04 -3.50 -11.23
C GLN A 91 -18.13 -4.67 -10.88
N ARG A 92 -16.95 -4.76 -11.52
CA ARG A 92 -15.97 -5.81 -11.23
C ARG A 92 -15.41 -5.72 -9.82
N LEU A 93 -15.16 -4.51 -9.31
CA LEU A 93 -14.65 -4.31 -7.94
C LEU A 93 -15.73 -4.55 -6.89
N GLU A 94 -16.96 -4.13 -7.16
CA GLU A 94 -18.13 -4.42 -6.32
C GLU A 94 -18.35 -5.93 -6.19
N ALA A 95 -18.36 -6.66 -7.32
CA ALA A 95 -18.50 -8.12 -7.33
C ALA A 95 -17.32 -8.87 -6.67
N ALA A 96 -16.19 -8.19 -6.45
CA ALA A 96 -15.02 -8.75 -5.77
C ALA A 96 -15.07 -8.61 -4.25
N ILE A 97 -16.06 -7.91 -3.68
CA ILE A 97 -16.24 -7.81 -2.22
C ILE A 97 -16.63 -9.19 -1.68
N VAL A 98 -15.82 -9.72 -0.76
CA VAL A 98 -16.06 -11.03 -0.13
C VAL A 98 -16.68 -10.90 1.26
N TYR A 99 -16.51 -9.75 1.88
CA TYR A 99 -17.09 -9.42 3.18
C TYR A 99 -17.31 -7.91 3.28
N GLU A 100 -18.48 -7.50 3.76
CA GLU A 100 -18.74 -6.11 4.11
C GLU A 100 -19.68 -6.03 5.31
N ASP A 101 -19.29 -5.22 6.30
CA ASP A 101 -20.15 -4.85 7.43
C ASP A 101 -20.17 -3.32 7.63
N LYS A 102 -20.59 -2.86 8.81
CA LYS A 102 -20.65 -1.42 9.15
C LYS A 102 -19.28 -0.74 9.30
N ALA A 103 -18.20 -1.50 9.47
CA ALA A 103 -16.87 -1.01 9.85
C ALA A 103 -15.74 -1.49 8.93
N LEU A 104 -15.91 -2.57 8.18
CA LEU A 104 -14.86 -3.23 7.38
C LEU A 104 -15.43 -3.72 6.04
N ILE A 105 -14.63 -3.58 4.99
CA ILE A 105 -14.76 -4.24 3.69
C ILE A 105 -13.53 -5.12 3.51
N VAL A 106 -13.72 -6.35 3.06
CA VAL A 106 -12.66 -7.21 2.54
C VAL A 106 -13.03 -7.63 1.13
N MET A 107 -12.10 -7.49 0.18
CA MET A 107 -12.32 -7.86 -1.21
C MET A 107 -11.21 -8.74 -1.77
N ASN A 108 -11.56 -9.61 -2.72
CA ASN A 108 -10.61 -10.34 -3.55
C ASN A 108 -10.11 -9.42 -4.67
N LYS A 109 -9.11 -8.59 -4.38
CA LYS A 109 -8.57 -7.62 -5.33
C LYS A 109 -8.07 -8.33 -6.61
N PRO A 110 -8.57 -7.97 -7.80
CA PRO A 110 -8.04 -8.53 -9.03
C PRO A 110 -6.59 -8.11 -9.28
N ALA A 111 -5.84 -8.93 -10.01
CA ALA A 111 -4.51 -8.59 -10.50
C ALA A 111 -4.56 -7.42 -11.50
N GLY A 112 -3.50 -6.62 -11.55
CA GLY A 112 -3.36 -5.50 -12.50
C GLY A 112 -3.96 -4.18 -12.02
N ILE A 113 -4.68 -4.18 -10.89
CA ILE A 113 -5.31 -2.99 -10.32
C ILE A 113 -4.51 -2.52 -9.10
N ALA A 114 -4.09 -1.26 -9.09
CA ALA A 114 -3.42 -0.64 -7.97
C ALA A 114 -4.42 -0.37 -6.83
N VAL A 115 -3.96 -0.46 -5.58
CA VAL A 115 -4.82 -0.20 -4.41
C VAL A 115 -5.19 1.27 -4.24
N HIS A 116 -4.36 2.19 -4.75
CA HIS A 116 -4.60 3.63 -4.77
C HIS A 116 -3.92 4.26 -5.99
N GLY A 117 -4.34 5.47 -6.38
CA GLY A 117 -3.69 6.26 -7.42
C GLY A 117 -2.21 6.52 -7.13
N GLY A 118 -1.36 6.41 -8.16
CA GLY A 118 0.10 6.59 -8.07
C GLY A 118 0.61 7.73 -8.95
N SER A 119 1.92 7.83 -9.15
CA SER A 119 2.59 8.89 -9.95
C SER A 119 2.30 8.88 -11.46
N GLY A 120 1.30 8.12 -11.93
CA GLY A 120 0.93 7.97 -13.34
C GLY A 120 -0.40 7.25 -13.61
N LEU A 121 -1.14 6.85 -12.57
CA LEU A 121 -2.50 6.30 -12.66
C LEU A 121 -3.41 7.17 -11.79
N SER A 122 -4.50 7.67 -12.36
CA SER A 122 -5.44 8.59 -11.71
C SER A 122 -6.44 7.90 -10.77
N PHE A 123 -6.48 6.56 -10.73
CA PHE A 123 -7.42 5.81 -9.91
C PHE A 123 -6.90 4.42 -9.51
N GLY A 124 -7.39 3.91 -8.39
CA GLY A 124 -7.16 2.56 -7.88
C GLY A 124 -8.39 2.04 -7.13
N VAL A 125 -8.22 0.95 -6.37
CA VAL A 125 -9.31 0.31 -5.62
C VAL A 125 -10.00 1.29 -4.67
N ILE A 126 -9.24 2.07 -3.90
CA ILE A 126 -9.83 2.94 -2.88
C ILE A 126 -10.63 4.08 -3.49
N GLU A 127 -10.19 4.64 -4.62
CA GLU A 127 -10.93 5.67 -5.34
C GLU A 127 -12.23 5.11 -5.94
N ALA A 128 -12.19 3.89 -6.50
CA ALA A 128 -13.38 3.19 -6.99
C ALA A 128 -14.39 2.88 -5.88
N LEU A 129 -13.93 2.40 -4.72
CA LEU A 129 -14.81 2.14 -3.57
C LEU A 129 -15.46 3.42 -3.02
N ARG A 130 -14.77 4.55 -3.07
CA ARG A 130 -15.35 5.85 -2.70
C ARG A 130 -16.47 6.28 -3.66
N GLN A 131 -16.37 5.93 -4.94
CA GLN A 131 -17.47 6.12 -5.89
C GLN A 131 -18.63 5.14 -5.66
N LEU A 132 -18.35 3.88 -5.31
CA LEU A 132 -19.35 2.84 -5.01
C LEU A 132 -20.08 3.06 -3.67
N ARG A 133 -19.47 3.82 -2.76
CA ARG A 133 -19.99 4.09 -1.41
C ARG A 133 -19.88 5.60 -1.12
N PRO A 134 -20.63 6.46 -1.83
CA PRO A 134 -20.50 7.92 -1.70
C PRO A 134 -20.81 8.43 -0.29
N ASP A 135 -21.65 7.72 0.46
CA ASP A 135 -22.02 8.07 1.84
C ASP A 135 -20.97 7.66 2.88
N ALA A 136 -20.02 6.80 2.51
CA ALA A 136 -18.96 6.35 3.40
C ALA A 136 -17.86 7.43 3.52
N LYS A 137 -18.04 8.33 4.48
CA LYS A 137 -17.13 9.47 4.73
C LYS A 137 -15.70 9.06 5.10
N GLU A 138 -15.49 7.85 5.61
CA GLU A 138 -14.20 7.33 6.06
C GLU A 138 -13.91 5.97 5.40
N LEU A 139 -13.39 5.99 4.17
CA LEU A 139 -12.85 4.79 3.50
C LEU A 139 -11.33 4.88 3.40
N GLU A 140 -10.66 3.97 4.11
CA GLU A 140 -9.19 3.93 4.21
C GLU A 140 -8.64 2.52 4.04
N LEU A 141 -7.57 2.39 3.27
CA LEU A 141 -6.84 1.13 3.12
C LEU A 141 -6.18 0.74 4.45
N VAL A 142 -6.47 -0.47 4.93
CA VAL A 142 -5.84 -1.01 6.15
C VAL A 142 -4.44 -1.53 5.84
N HIS A 143 -4.27 -2.14 4.68
CA HIS A 143 -2.97 -2.55 4.16
C HIS A 143 -2.96 -2.38 2.64
N ARG A 144 -1.83 -2.75 2.01
CA ARG A 144 -1.65 -2.67 0.57
C ARG A 144 -1.27 -4.03 0.02
N LEU A 145 -1.63 -4.24 -1.24
CA LEU A 145 -1.11 -5.28 -2.12
C LEU A 145 -0.42 -4.58 -3.30
N ASP A 146 0.58 -5.21 -3.89
CA ASP A 146 1.16 -4.72 -5.14
C ASP A 146 0.09 -4.72 -6.25
N ARG A 147 0.28 -3.89 -7.29
CA ARG A 147 -0.66 -3.80 -8.41
C ARG A 147 -1.00 -5.18 -8.99
N ASP A 148 0.03 -5.99 -9.21
CA ASP A 148 -0.10 -7.27 -9.90
C ASP A 148 -0.33 -8.45 -8.95
N THR A 149 -0.29 -8.22 -7.62
CA THR A 149 -0.71 -9.23 -6.62
C THR A 149 -2.24 -9.22 -6.51
N SER A 150 -2.88 -10.37 -6.55
CA SER A 150 -4.34 -10.50 -6.34
C SER A 150 -4.66 -10.97 -4.93
N GLY A 151 -5.93 -10.98 -4.54
CA GLY A 151 -6.41 -11.57 -3.28
C GLY A 151 -6.90 -10.57 -2.24
N LEU A 152 -7.07 -11.05 -1.01
CA LEU A 152 -7.73 -10.37 0.09
C LEU A 152 -7.07 -9.03 0.44
N LEU A 153 -7.86 -7.97 0.37
CA LEU A 153 -7.51 -6.60 0.72
C LEU A 153 -8.55 -6.03 1.69
N MET A 154 -8.09 -5.51 2.83
CA MET A 154 -8.94 -4.87 3.84
C MET A 154 -9.03 -3.34 3.66
N ILE A 155 -10.26 -2.82 3.75
CA ILE A 155 -10.59 -1.40 3.74
C ILE A 155 -11.48 -1.09 4.94
N ALA A 156 -11.06 -0.16 5.80
CA ALA A 156 -11.84 0.26 6.95
C ALA A 156 -12.86 1.34 6.56
N LYS A 157 -14.10 1.19 7.04
CA LYS A 157 -15.20 2.16 6.93
C LYS A 157 -15.30 3.11 8.14
N LYS A 158 -14.47 2.89 9.15
CA LYS A 158 -14.40 3.68 10.39
C LYS A 158 -12.95 3.84 10.85
N ARG A 159 -12.60 5.03 11.33
CA ARG A 159 -11.28 5.30 11.91
C ARG A 159 -10.95 4.43 13.12
N SER A 160 -11.93 4.04 13.92
CA SER A 160 -11.74 3.12 15.06
C SER A 160 -11.28 1.74 14.59
N MET A 161 -11.94 1.18 13.57
CA MET A 161 -11.55 -0.09 12.94
C MET A 161 -10.17 0.01 12.30
N LEU A 162 -9.87 1.09 11.58
CA LEU A 162 -8.54 1.31 11.00
C LEU A 162 -7.43 1.28 12.07
N ARG A 163 -7.63 1.98 13.19
CA ARG A 163 -6.68 2.01 14.32
C ARG A 163 -6.50 0.62 14.94
N HIS A 164 -7.59 -0.11 15.14
CA HIS A 164 -7.58 -1.47 15.66
C HIS A 164 -6.75 -2.40 14.77
N LEU A 165 -7.05 -2.43 13.47
CA LEU A 165 -6.36 -3.28 12.51
C LEU A 165 -4.89 -2.89 12.30
N HIS A 166 -4.56 -1.59 12.36
CA HIS A 166 -3.16 -1.14 12.36
C HIS A 166 -2.39 -1.57 13.63
N ALA A 167 -3.07 -1.64 14.79
CA ALA A 167 -2.46 -2.18 15.99
C ALA A 167 -2.23 -3.69 15.84
N ALA A 168 -3.23 -4.44 15.36
CA ALA A 168 -3.11 -5.87 15.11
C ALA A 168 -2.00 -6.21 14.10
N LEU A 169 -1.86 -5.43 13.02
CA LEU A 169 -0.78 -5.59 12.03
C LEU A 169 0.64 -5.31 12.58
N ARG A 170 0.76 -4.60 13.71
CA ARG A 170 2.07 -4.34 14.35
C ARG A 170 2.48 -5.39 15.38
N GLY A 171 1.51 -6.10 15.97
CA GLY A 171 1.73 -7.07 17.05
C GLY A 171 1.35 -8.50 16.68
N ASP A 172 1.54 -8.89 15.42
CA ASP A 172 1.28 -10.24 14.87
C ASP A 172 -0.16 -10.77 14.96
N GLY A 173 -1.14 -9.89 15.21
CA GLY A 173 -2.55 -10.30 15.35
C GLY A 173 -3.23 -10.69 14.04
N VAL A 174 -2.71 -10.27 12.87
CA VAL A 174 -3.31 -10.57 11.57
C VAL A 174 -2.51 -11.65 10.83
N ASP A 175 -3.12 -12.81 10.59
CA ASP A 175 -2.54 -13.87 9.75
C ASP A 175 -2.91 -13.64 8.28
N LYS A 176 -1.91 -13.49 7.41
CA LYS A 176 -2.08 -13.34 5.97
C LYS A 176 -1.31 -14.45 5.28
N ARG A 177 -1.98 -15.17 4.38
CA ARG A 177 -1.37 -16.26 3.64
C ARG A 177 -1.51 -16.03 2.15
N TYR A 178 -0.41 -16.30 1.47
CA TYR A 178 -0.28 -16.08 0.05
C TYR A 178 0.05 -17.39 -0.63
N MET A 179 -0.52 -17.62 -1.80
CA MET A 179 -0.11 -18.69 -2.68
C MET A 179 0.79 -18.10 -3.76
N ALA A 180 1.93 -18.77 -4.03
CA ALA A 180 2.87 -18.37 -5.05
C ALA A 180 3.29 -19.57 -5.92
N LEU A 181 3.23 -19.43 -7.24
CA LEU A 181 3.84 -20.39 -8.16
C LEU A 181 5.29 -19.98 -8.42
N VAL A 182 6.22 -20.79 -7.94
CA VAL A 182 7.67 -20.51 -7.98
C VAL A 182 8.40 -21.49 -8.87
N ARG A 183 9.51 -21.05 -9.46
CA ARG A 183 10.41 -21.85 -10.29
C ARG A 183 11.03 -22.98 -9.46
N GLY A 184 11.09 -24.16 -10.07
CA GLY A 184 11.85 -25.28 -9.55
C GLY A 184 11.18 -26.06 -8.43
N HIS A 185 11.94 -26.99 -7.86
CA HIS A 185 11.56 -27.74 -6.67
C HIS A 185 11.89 -26.98 -5.39
N TRP A 186 10.87 -26.52 -4.66
CA TRP A 186 11.10 -25.90 -3.36
C TRP A 186 11.45 -26.97 -2.29
N PRO A 187 12.62 -26.89 -1.63
CA PRO A 187 13.02 -27.87 -0.63
C PRO A 187 12.09 -27.86 0.60
N THR A 188 11.63 -29.03 1.05
CA THR A 188 10.77 -29.13 2.25
C THR A 188 11.45 -28.63 3.52
N SER A 189 12.78 -28.69 3.58
CA SER A 189 13.59 -28.15 4.68
C SER A 189 13.59 -26.62 4.75
N LYS A 190 13.33 -25.93 3.63
CA LYS A 190 13.31 -24.47 3.53
C LYS A 190 11.96 -23.92 3.99
N LYS A 191 11.75 -23.93 5.31
CA LYS A 191 10.49 -23.51 5.96
C LYS A 191 10.40 -22.00 6.23
N GLN A 192 11.51 -21.29 6.12
CA GLN A 192 11.55 -19.85 6.36
C GLN A 192 12.66 -19.17 5.56
N VAL A 193 12.45 -17.90 5.25
CA VAL A 193 13.48 -16.97 4.77
C VAL A 193 13.49 -15.78 5.72
N ASN A 194 14.61 -15.62 6.43
CA ASN A 194 14.89 -14.48 7.29
C ASN A 194 16.03 -13.68 6.66
N ALA A 195 15.69 -12.66 5.87
CA ALA A 195 16.63 -11.90 5.07
C ALA A 195 16.19 -10.43 5.06
N PRO A 196 16.97 -9.49 5.63
CA PRO A 196 16.58 -8.09 5.69
C PRO A 196 16.49 -7.47 4.30
N LEU A 197 15.59 -6.48 4.15
CA LEU A 197 15.24 -5.90 2.86
C LEU A 197 15.51 -4.40 2.83
N LEU A 198 16.39 -3.99 1.91
CA LEU A 198 16.69 -2.60 1.63
C LEU A 198 15.85 -2.11 0.45
N LYS A 199 15.25 -0.93 0.60
CA LYS A 199 14.41 -0.32 -0.43
C LYS A 199 15.14 0.86 -1.06
N SER A 200 15.32 0.83 -2.37
CA SER A 200 15.85 1.92 -3.18
C SER A 200 14.76 2.52 -4.08
N ASN A 201 14.84 3.83 -4.33
CA ASN A 201 13.98 4.50 -5.31
C ASN A 201 14.85 4.82 -6.54
N LEU A 202 14.51 4.25 -7.68
CA LEU A 202 15.19 4.52 -8.94
C LEU A 202 14.81 5.90 -9.48
N ARG A 203 15.65 6.46 -10.35
CA ARG A 203 15.39 7.77 -11.01
C ARG A 203 14.09 7.77 -11.82
N SER A 204 13.64 6.60 -12.30
CA SER A 204 12.35 6.40 -12.96
C SER A 204 11.13 6.50 -12.04
N GLY A 205 11.33 6.64 -10.72
CA GLY A 205 10.27 6.57 -9.72
C GLY A 205 9.88 5.15 -9.31
N GLU A 206 10.43 4.13 -9.97
CA GLU A 206 10.22 2.74 -9.56
C GLU A 206 10.92 2.41 -8.23
N ARG A 207 10.23 1.61 -7.41
CA ARG A 207 10.77 1.09 -6.15
C ARG A 207 11.44 -0.24 -6.41
N MET A 208 12.73 -0.36 -6.09
CA MET A 208 13.45 -1.63 -6.08
C MET A 208 13.73 -2.04 -4.64
N VAL A 209 13.81 -3.34 -4.42
CA VAL A 209 13.97 -3.96 -3.10
C VAL A 209 14.89 -5.13 -3.29
N GLU A 210 15.90 -5.24 -2.45
CA GLU A 210 16.92 -6.29 -2.50
C GLU A 210 17.24 -6.77 -1.08
N VAL A 211 17.85 -7.94 -0.98
CA VAL A 211 18.39 -8.43 0.29
C VAL A 211 19.68 -7.70 0.58
N SER A 212 19.78 -7.13 1.78
CA SER A 212 20.95 -6.40 2.23
C SER A 212 20.95 -6.34 3.76
N ASP A 213 22.12 -6.46 4.38
CA ASP A 213 22.27 -6.38 5.84
C ASP A 213 21.94 -4.98 6.39
N GLU A 214 21.99 -3.94 5.54
CA GLU A 214 21.52 -2.58 5.87
C GLU A 214 19.99 -2.44 5.75
N GLY A 215 19.32 -3.51 5.32
CA GLY A 215 17.88 -3.58 5.13
C GLY A 215 17.10 -3.64 6.45
N LYS A 216 15.78 -3.49 6.34
CA LYS A 216 14.88 -3.74 7.46
C LYS A 216 14.62 -5.22 7.61
N GLU A 217 14.63 -5.71 8.84
CA GLU A 217 14.29 -7.10 9.16
C GLU A 217 13.00 -7.53 8.46
N ALA A 218 13.08 -8.70 7.84
CA ALA A 218 11.98 -9.32 7.14
C ALA A 218 12.03 -10.84 7.27
N LEU A 219 10.89 -11.42 7.66
CA LEU A 219 10.71 -12.86 7.84
C LEU A 219 9.45 -13.33 7.12
N THR A 220 9.62 -14.37 6.29
CA THR A 220 8.51 -15.08 5.63
C THR A 220 8.64 -16.57 5.91
N LEU A 221 7.56 -17.19 6.39
CA LEU A 221 7.49 -18.65 6.50
C LEU A 221 6.91 -19.23 5.22
N PHE A 222 7.40 -20.40 4.82
CA PHE A 222 6.98 -21.09 3.61
C PHE A 222 6.54 -22.52 3.90
N ARG A 223 5.52 -22.96 3.17
CA ARG A 223 5.05 -24.34 3.18
C ARG A 223 4.77 -24.77 1.73
N VAL A 224 5.27 -25.93 1.33
CA VAL A 224 4.95 -26.50 0.01
C VAL A 224 3.49 -26.94 0.01
N LEU A 225 2.73 -26.46 -0.97
CA LEU A 225 1.34 -26.90 -1.19
C LEU A 225 1.26 -27.97 -2.28
N ARG A 226 2.00 -27.79 -3.38
CA ARG A 226 1.97 -28.72 -4.51
C ARG A 226 3.25 -28.62 -5.35
N ARG A 227 3.74 -29.74 -5.87
CA ARG A 227 4.88 -29.81 -6.80
C ARG A 227 4.44 -30.23 -8.19
N PHE A 228 5.16 -29.74 -9.20
CA PHE A 228 5.04 -30.10 -10.61
C PHE A 228 6.41 -30.60 -11.08
N GLY A 229 6.83 -31.75 -10.54
CA GLY A 229 8.18 -32.28 -10.72
C GLY A 229 9.27 -31.30 -10.26
N GLU A 230 10.38 -31.26 -11.01
CA GLU A 230 11.49 -30.31 -10.81
C GLU A 230 11.22 -28.94 -11.45
N PHE A 231 10.11 -28.79 -12.18
CA PHE A 231 9.85 -27.61 -12.99
C PHE A 231 9.30 -26.43 -12.16
N ALA A 232 8.31 -26.68 -11.31
CA ALA A 232 7.65 -25.65 -10.52
C ALA A 232 7.08 -26.17 -9.20
N THR A 233 6.87 -25.26 -8.26
CA THR A 233 6.22 -25.55 -6.98
C THR A 233 5.21 -24.46 -6.64
N ILE A 234 4.03 -24.82 -6.15
CA ILE A 234 3.15 -23.90 -5.44
C ILE A 234 3.52 -23.92 -3.96
N VAL A 235 3.87 -22.75 -3.43
CA VAL A 235 4.14 -22.55 -2.01
C VAL A 235 3.11 -21.63 -1.39
N GLU A 236 2.78 -21.91 -0.14
CA GLU A 236 2.18 -20.93 0.76
C GLU A 236 3.30 -20.08 1.36
N ALA A 237 3.15 -18.76 1.30
CA ALA A 237 3.98 -17.79 1.98
C ALA A 237 3.17 -17.08 3.07
N ARG A 238 3.66 -17.15 4.32
CA ARG A 238 3.12 -16.45 5.48
C ARG A 238 4.13 -15.39 5.94
N PRO A 239 4.01 -14.14 5.46
CA PRO A 239 4.90 -13.06 5.87
C PRO A 239 4.60 -12.66 7.33
N ILE A 240 5.60 -12.80 8.21
CA ILE A 240 5.54 -12.35 9.60
C ILE A 240 5.69 -10.83 9.64
N THR A 241 6.63 -10.31 8.86
CA THR A 241 6.80 -8.87 8.62
C THR A 241 6.08 -8.42 7.35
N GLY A 242 5.83 -7.12 7.18
CA GLY A 242 5.14 -6.57 6.00
C GLY A 242 5.98 -5.58 5.18
N ARG A 243 7.12 -6.00 4.60
CA ARG A 243 7.95 -5.12 3.76
C ARG A 243 7.48 -5.08 2.30
N THR A 244 7.86 -4.02 1.57
CA THR A 244 7.54 -3.88 0.14
C THR A 244 8.15 -5.05 -0.64
N HIS A 245 7.37 -5.69 -1.50
CA HIS A 245 7.80 -6.83 -2.33
C HIS A 245 8.40 -8.02 -1.56
N GLN A 246 8.15 -8.15 -0.25
CA GLN A 246 8.86 -9.08 0.62
C GLN A 246 8.85 -10.52 0.11
N ILE A 247 7.67 -11.07 -0.18
CA ILE A 247 7.54 -12.46 -0.63
C ILE A 247 8.33 -12.65 -1.93
N ARG A 248 8.18 -11.73 -2.89
CA ARG A 248 8.82 -11.77 -4.22
C ARG A 248 10.35 -11.79 -4.11
N VAL A 249 10.90 -10.93 -3.26
CA VAL A 249 12.36 -10.85 -3.04
C VAL A 249 12.86 -12.04 -2.22
N HIS A 250 12.10 -12.51 -1.22
CA HIS A 250 12.47 -13.69 -0.45
C HIS A 250 12.46 -14.98 -1.28
N THR A 251 11.49 -15.13 -2.19
CA THR A 251 11.45 -16.27 -3.13
C THR A 251 12.62 -16.21 -4.13
N LEU A 252 12.98 -15.01 -4.63
CA LEU A 252 14.19 -14.80 -5.43
C LEU A 252 15.45 -15.16 -4.65
N HIS A 253 15.60 -14.64 -3.42
CA HIS A 253 16.75 -14.92 -2.57
C HIS A 253 16.87 -16.42 -2.24
N ALA A 254 15.74 -17.12 -2.14
CA ALA A 254 15.72 -18.55 -1.98
C ALA A 254 16.07 -19.33 -3.26
N GLY A 255 16.23 -18.68 -4.41
CA GLY A 255 16.53 -19.30 -5.71
C GLY A 255 15.29 -19.78 -6.49
N HIS A 256 14.08 -19.38 -6.07
CA HIS A 256 12.82 -19.87 -6.62
C HIS A 256 11.91 -18.70 -6.99
N MET A 257 12.20 -18.03 -8.10
CA MET A 257 11.49 -16.84 -8.55
C MET A 257 10.00 -17.13 -8.86
N ILE A 258 9.12 -16.16 -8.60
CA ILE A 258 7.69 -16.29 -8.88
C ILE A 258 7.43 -16.14 -10.39
N ALA A 259 6.56 -16.99 -10.94
CA ALA A 259 6.15 -16.91 -12.34
C ALA A 259 5.45 -15.58 -12.66
N GLY A 260 5.80 -14.97 -13.79
CA GLY A 260 5.18 -13.71 -14.25
C GLY A 260 5.56 -12.48 -13.42
N ASP A 261 6.57 -12.58 -12.57
CA ASP A 261 7.15 -11.43 -11.88
C ASP A 261 8.08 -10.66 -12.83
N SER A 262 7.60 -9.58 -13.42
CA SER A 262 8.40 -8.79 -14.38
C SER A 262 9.61 -8.06 -13.77
N LYS A 263 9.80 -8.12 -12.43
CA LYS A 263 10.85 -7.37 -11.73
C LYS A 263 11.88 -8.27 -11.04
N TYR A 264 11.42 -9.34 -10.42
CA TYR A 264 12.25 -10.29 -9.66
C TYR A 264 12.15 -11.71 -10.21
N GLY A 265 11.47 -11.87 -11.34
CA GLY A 265 11.20 -13.14 -11.98
C GLY A 265 12.35 -13.62 -12.85
N ASP A 266 12.19 -14.85 -13.28
CA ASP A 266 12.98 -15.47 -14.33
C ASP A 266 12.16 -15.43 -15.63
N GLU A 267 12.71 -14.83 -16.70
CA GLU A 267 11.93 -14.63 -17.94
C GLU A 267 11.72 -15.94 -18.69
N ASP A 268 12.66 -16.89 -18.62
CA ASP A 268 12.52 -18.19 -19.27
C ASP A 268 11.38 -18.98 -18.62
N PHE A 269 11.39 -19.11 -17.30
CA PHE A 269 10.32 -19.74 -16.55
C PHE A 269 8.98 -19.01 -16.75
N SER A 270 8.98 -17.68 -16.76
CA SER A 270 7.76 -16.90 -16.99
C SER A 270 7.22 -17.08 -18.41
N ARG A 271 8.09 -17.28 -19.42
CA ARG A 271 7.69 -17.59 -20.80
C ARG A 271 7.03 -18.96 -20.89
N GLU A 272 7.60 -20.00 -20.28
CA GLU A 272 7.02 -21.35 -20.27
C GLU A 272 5.63 -21.34 -19.58
N ILE A 273 5.49 -20.64 -18.46
CA ILE A 273 4.17 -20.46 -17.81
C ILE A 273 3.20 -19.65 -18.69
N ARG A 274 3.69 -18.69 -19.48
CA ARG A 274 2.88 -17.90 -20.41
C ARG A 274 2.35 -18.72 -21.58
N GLU A 275 3.12 -19.69 -22.07
CA GLU A 275 2.69 -20.67 -23.09
C GLU A 275 1.53 -21.53 -22.57
N LEU A 276 1.50 -21.82 -21.27
CA LEU A 276 0.36 -22.46 -20.59
C LEU A 276 -0.81 -21.49 -20.32
N GLY A 277 -0.70 -20.21 -20.69
CA GLY A 277 -1.72 -19.18 -20.52
C GLY A 277 -1.54 -18.25 -19.31
N GLY A 278 -0.46 -18.42 -18.53
CA GLY A 278 -0.19 -17.63 -17.33
C GLY A 278 0.37 -16.24 -17.67
N LYS A 279 -0.50 -15.24 -17.77
CA LYS A 279 -0.16 -13.87 -18.23
C LYS A 279 -0.07 -12.82 -17.12
N ARG A 280 0.15 -13.23 -15.88
CA ARG A 280 0.23 -12.36 -14.69
C ARG A 280 1.25 -12.88 -13.68
N LEU A 281 1.62 -12.04 -12.71
CA LEU A 281 2.40 -12.44 -11.54
C LEU A 281 1.67 -13.50 -10.73
N PHE A 282 2.15 -14.74 -10.61
CA PHE A 282 1.50 -15.76 -9.78
C PHE A 282 1.77 -15.59 -8.27
N LEU A 283 1.23 -14.51 -7.70
CA LEU A 283 1.13 -14.27 -6.24
C LEU A 283 -0.30 -13.85 -5.86
N HIS A 284 -0.92 -14.58 -4.93
CA HIS A 284 -2.33 -14.40 -4.54
C HIS A 284 -2.51 -14.46 -3.02
N ALA A 285 -3.03 -13.40 -2.40
CA ALA A 285 -3.38 -13.34 -0.98
C ALA A 285 -4.67 -14.12 -0.71
N TYR A 286 -4.56 -15.42 -0.51
CA TYR A 286 -5.71 -16.33 -0.59
C TYR A 286 -6.42 -16.54 0.75
N ALA A 287 -5.77 -16.31 1.89
CA ALA A 287 -6.40 -16.47 3.20
C ALA A 287 -5.99 -15.36 4.18
N LEU A 288 -6.95 -14.95 5.01
CA LEU A 288 -6.84 -13.86 5.96
C LEU A 288 -7.58 -14.23 7.26
N THR A 289 -6.90 -14.11 8.39
CA THR A 289 -7.51 -14.17 9.73
C THR A 289 -7.26 -12.85 10.46
N VAL A 290 -8.31 -12.23 10.97
CA VAL A 290 -8.29 -10.90 11.55
C VAL A 290 -9.02 -10.89 12.90
N PRO A 291 -8.42 -10.36 13.97
CA PRO A 291 -9.09 -10.18 15.25
C PRO A 291 -10.02 -8.98 15.18
N LEU A 292 -11.26 -9.16 15.64
CA LEU A 292 -12.27 -8.13 15.67
C LEU A 292 -12.30 -7.41 17.04
N PRO A 293 -12.81 -6.17 17.12
CA PRO A 293 -12.84 -5.40 18.37
C PRO A 293 -13.67 -6.04 19.50
N ASP A 294 -14.60 -6.94 19.18
CA ASP A 294 -15.44 -7.67 20.13
C ASP A 294 -14.78 -8.93 20.70
N GLY A 295 -13.52 -9.21 20.30
CA GLY A 295 -12.78 -10.41 20.70
C GLY A 295 -12.97 -11.61 19.77
N GLY A 296 -13.83 -11.50 18.74
CA GLY A 296 -13.98 -12.54 17.72
C GLY A 296 -12.85 -12.55 16.69
N GLU A 297 -12.87 -13.55 15.80
CA GLU A 297 -11.99 -13.64 14.64
C GLU A 297 -12.81 -13.69 13.34
N LEU A 298 -12.41 -12.91 12.35
CA LEU A 298 -12.90 -13.00 10.99
C LEU A 298 -11.91 -13.83 10.15
N LYS A 299 -12.37 -14.96 9.61
CA LYS A 299 -11.59 -15.85 8.73
C LYS A 299 -12.19 -15.82 7.34
N LEU A 300 -11.37 -15.47 6.36
CA LEU A 300 -11.78 -15.34 4.97
C LEU A 300 -10.79 -16.05 4.06
N GLU A 301 -11.33 -16.64 3.00
CA GLU A 301 -10.57 -17.18 1.89
C GLU A 301 -11.04 -16.52 0.59
N ALA A 302 -10.12 -16.37 -0.36
CA ALA A 302 -10.37 -15.87 -1.70
C ALA A 302 -9.96 -16.93 -2.71
N PRO A 303 -10.84 -17.29 -3.67
CA PRO A 303 -10.44 -18.15 -4.76
C PRO A 303 -9.47 -17.41 -5.70
N VAL A 304 -8.60 -18.19 -6.34
CA VAL A 304 -7.79 -17.70 -7.46
C VAL A 304 -8.67 -17.35 -8.66
N ASP A 305 -8.15 -16.52 -9.56
CA ASP A 305 -8.84 -16.21 -10.81
C ASP A 305 -8.78 -17.36 -11.82
N GLU A 306 -9.63 -17.27 -12.85
CA GLU A 306 -9.74 -18.29 -13.89
C GLU A 306 -8.43 -18.48 -14.68
N VAL A 307 -7.66 -17.41 -14.86
CA VAL A 307 -6.35 -17.48 -15.54
C VAL A 307 -5.41 -18.36 -14.72
N TRP A 308 -5.31 -18.14 -13.41
CA TRP A 308 -4.52 -18.97 -12.53
C TRP A 308 -4.99 -20.42 -12.57
N ALA A 309 -6.29 -20.67 -12.36
CA ALA A 309 -6.84 -22.02 -12.29
C ALA A 309 -6.52 -22.83 -13.56
N LYS A 310 -6.82 -22.27 -14.75
CA LYS A 310 -6.55 -22.91 -16.04
C LYS A 310 -5.06 -23.14 -16.30
N THR A 311 -4.19 -22.22 -15.88
CA THR A 311 -2.74 -22.42 -16.00
C THR A 311 -2.28 -23.59 -15.14
N ILE A 312 -2.78 -23.72 -13.91
CA ILE A 312 -2.43 -24.84 -13.03
C ILE A 312 -2.96 -26.17 -13.57
N GLU A 313 -4.17 -26.20 -14.16
CA GLU A 313 -4.71 -27.40 -14.81
C GLU A 313 -3.80 -27.87 -15.96
N ARG A 314 -3.40 -26.95 -16.85
CA ARG A 314 -2.50 -27.27 -17.97
C ARG A 314 -1.12 -27.71 -17.50
N LEU A 315 -0.57 -27.03 -16.48
CA LEU A 315 0.69 -27.40 -15.87
C LEU A 315 0.64 -28.78 -15.20
N SER A 316 -0.53 -29.21 -14.74
CA SER A 316 -0.74 -30.55 -14.16
C SER A 316 -0.79 -31.66 -15.21
N ALA A 317 -1.15 -31.32 -16.44
CA ALA A 317 -1.31 -32.26 -17.55
C ALA A 317 -0.03 -32.42 -18.38
N SER A 318 1.00 -31.61 -18.10
CA SER A 318 2.32 -31.62 -18.73
C SER A 318 3.29 -32.47 -17.92
#